data_AF-G5QU41-F1
#
_entry.id   AF-G5QU41-F1
#
_cell.length_a   1.000
_cell.length_b   1.000
_cell.length_c   1.000
_cell.angle_alpha   90.00
_cell.angle_beta   90.00
_cell.angle_gamma   90.00
#
_symmetry.space_group_name_H-M   'P 1'
#
loop_
_entity.id
_entity.type
_entity.pdbx_description
1 polymer ?
#
loop_
_entity_poly.entity_id
_entity_poly.type
_entity_poly.pdbx_seq_one_letter_code
_entity_poly.pdbx_strand_id
1 'polypeptide(L)' 'MKRTVVASMIGLALCAGSVLSTAQAATAKRPNLVIILADDLGYGDLATYGHRIVKTPNIDKLAQEGVKFTDYYAPAP' A
#
# COMPACT_ATOMS: atom_id res chain seq x y z
N MET A 1 30.74 -14.82 48.48
CA MET A 1 29.56 -13.93 48.42
C MET A 1 29.78 -12.70 47.55
N LYS A 2 30.89 -11.95 47.65
CA LYS A 2 31.13 -10.74 46.83
C LYS A 2 31.41 -11.00 45.33
N ARG A 3 32.01 -12.16 44.99
CA ARG A 3 32.34 -12.54 43.58
C ARG A 3 31.13 -13.02 42.77
N THR A 4 30.14 -13.63 43.42
CA THR A 4 28.90 -14.09 42.79
C THR A 4 27.95 -12.93 42.44
N VAL A 5 27.98 -11.85 43.22
CA VAL A 5 27.17 -10.65 42.95
C VAL A 5 27.67 -9.88 41.73
N VAL A 6 28.99 -9.79 41.55
CA VAL A 6 29.60 -9.11 40.38
C VAL A 6 29.29 -9.84 39.07
N ALA A 7 29.27 -11.18 39.09
CA ALA A 7 28.90 -11.99 37.92
C ALA A 7 27.42 -11.80 37.50
N SER A 8 26.50 -11.64 38.46
CA SER A 8 25.09 -11.33 38.17
C SER A 8 24.89 -9.90 37.66
N MET A 9 25.69 -8.91 38.09
CA MET A 9 25.58 -7.54 37.58
C MET A 9 26.11 -7.40 36.14
N ILE A 10 27.11 -8.18 35.75
CA ILE A 10 27.62 -8.21 34.36
C ILE A 10 26.62 -8.94 33.44
N GLY A 11 26.00 -10.02 33.90
CA GLY A 11 24.96 -10.73 33.15
C GLY A 11 23.70 -9.88 32.89
N LEU A 12 23.30 -9.05 33.86
CA LEU A 12 22.14 -8.16 33.71
C LEU A 12 22.43 -6.96 32.79
N ALA A 13 23.68 -6.51 32.70
CA ALA A 13 24.09 -5.43 31.80
C ALA A 13 24.14 -5.88 30.32
N LEU A 14 24.47 -7.15 30.03
CA LEU A 14 24.50 -7.67 28.65
C LEU A 14 23.11 -7.92 28.07
N CYS A 15 22.09 -8.19 28.89
CA CYS A 15 20.72 -8.40 28.42
C CYS A 15 19.96 -7.08 28.15
N ALA A 16 20.49 -5.93 28.58
CA ALA A 16 19.87 -4.62 28.34
C ALA A 16 20.31 -3.97 27.01
N GLY A 17 21.37 -4.46 26.37
CA GLY A 17 21.96 -3.86 25.16
C GLY A 17 21.31 -4.29 23.84
N SER A 18 20.49 -5.34 23.83
CA SER A 18 19.93 -5.95 22.61
C SER A 18 18.56 -5.41 22.18
N VAL A 19 18.00 -4.42 22.91
CA VAL A 19 16.68 -3.82 22.62
C VAL A 19 16.75 -2.50 21.84
N LEU A 20 17.94 -2.05 21.41
CA LEU A 20 18.02 -1.03 20.36
C LEU A 20 17.72 -1.68 19.00
N SER A 21 16.45 -2.01 18.79
CA SER A 21 15.89 -2.17 17.46
C SER A 21 16.07 -0.82 16.76
N THR A 22 17.00 -0.77 15.80
CA THR A 22 17.10 0.35 14.87
C THR A 22 15.82 0.33 14.05
N ALA A 23 14.83 1.13 14.48
CA ALA A 23 13.73 1.53 13.65
C ALA A 23 14.33 2.28 12.47
N GLN A 24 14.69 1.54 11.43
CA GLN A 24 15.08 2.09 10.15
C GLN A 24 13.87 2.89 9.69
N ALA A 25 13.97 4.21 9.79
CA ALA A 25 12.97 5.11 9.24
C ALA A 25 12.90 4.79 7.75
N ALA A 26 11.88 4.05 7.35
CA ALA A 26 11.59 3.83 5.95
C ALA A 26 11.19 5.19 5.40
N THR A 27 12.14 5.90 4.78
CA THR A 27 11.84 7.11 4.02
C THR A 27 10.76 6.70 3.02
N ALA A 28 9.53 7.14 3.27
CA ALA A 28 8.40 6.82 2.40
C ALA A 28 8.74 7.34 1.01
N LYS A 29 9.08 6.42 0.11
CA LYS A 29 9.41 6.78 -1.26
C LYS A 29 8.19 7.48 -1.85
N ARG A 30 8.41 8.61 -2.51
CA ARG A 30 7.35 9.30 -3.24
C ARG A 30 6.71 8.30 -4.22
N PRO A 31 5.38 8.13 -4.21
CA PRO A 31 4.74 7.19 -5.13
C PRO A 31 4.89 7.70 -6.58
N ASN A 32 4.93 6.76 -7.51
CA ASN A 32 4.77 7.08 -8.92
C ASN A 32 3.29 7.40 -9.21
N LEU A 33 3.04 8.32 -10.14
CA LEU A 33 1.69 8.66 -10.60
C LEU A 33 1.58 8.31 -12.09
N VAL A 34 0.59 7.50 -12.44
CA VAL A 34 0.27 7.13 -13.83
C VAL A 34 -1.17 7.55 -14.10
N ILE A 35 -1.39 8.38 -15.12
CA ILE A 35 -2.71 8.80 -15.59
C ILE A 35 -2.98 8.09 -16.91
N ILE A 36 -4.06 7.32 -16.97
CA ILE A 36 -4.56 6.69 -18.19
C ILE A 36 -5.86 7.39 -18.52
N LEU A 37 -5.89 8.10 -19.64
CA LEU A 37 -7.08 8.78 -20.16
C LEU A 37 -7.47 8.09 -21.47
N ALA A 38 -8.71 7.60 -21.54
CA ALA A 38 -9.28 7.06 -22.76
C ALA A 38 -10.00 8.17 -23.54
N ASP A 39 -9.98 8.07 -24.86
CA ASP A 39 -10.71 8.95 -25.77
C ASP A 39 -12.09 8.36 -26.06
N ASP A 40 -13.15 9.19 -26.02
CA ASP A 40 -14.54 8.82 -26.31
C ASP A 40 -15.07 7.54 -25.62
N LEU A 41 -14.66 7.27 -24.38
CA LEU A 41 -15.15 6.13 -23.59
C LEU A 41 -16.39 6.51 -22.77
N GLY A 42 -17.55 5.97 -23.14
CA GLY A 42 -18.81 6.21 -22.45
C GLY A 42 -18.94 5.48 -21.11
N TYR A 43 -19.81 5.99 -20.23
CA TYR A 43 -20.04 5.43 -18.88
C TYR A 43 -20.38 3.94 -18.90
N GLY A 44 -21.17 3.50 -19.88
CA GLY A 44 -21.64 2.12 -19.98
C GLY A 44 -20.75 1.19 -20.80
N ASP A 45 -19.59 1.64 -21.30
CA ASP A 45 -18.81 0.88 -22.30
C ASP A 45 -17.92 -0.21 -21.70
N LEU A 46 -17.66 -0.14 -20.40
CA LEU A 46 -16.84 -1.11 -19.68
C LEU A 46 -17.69 -2.19 -19.01
N ALA A 47 -17.18 -3.42 -18.95
CA ALA A 47 -17.90 -4.53 -18.31
C ALA A 47 -18.17 -4.26 -16.83
N THR A 48 -17.20 -3.69 -16.10
CA THR A 48 -17.36 -3.28 -14.68
C THR A 48 -18.43 -2.19 -14.45
N TYR A 49 -18.88 -1.49 -15.49
CA TYR A 49 -20.00 -0.54 -15.44
C TYR A 49 -21.32 -1.12 -15.99
N GLY A 50 -21.37 -2.41 -16.27
CA GLY A 50 -22.59 -3.13 -16.64
C GLY A 50 -22.71 -3.48 -18.14
N HIS A 51 -21.69 -3.21 -18.95
CA HIS A 51 -21.72 -3.62 -20.35
C HIS A 51 -21.82 -5.16 -20.49
N ARG A 52 -22.83 -5.65 -21.23
CA ARG A 52 -23.16 -7.10 -21.26
C ARG A 52 -22.29 -7.95 -22.20
N ILE A 53 -21.62 -7.31 -23.17
CA ILE A 53 -20.91 -8.00 -24.27
C ILE A 53 -19.39 -7.78 -24.22
N VAL A 54 -18.94 -6.51 -24.15
CA VAL A 54 -17.53 -6.13 -24.04
C VAL A 54 -16.86 -6.81 -22.86
N LYS A 55 -15.62 -7.25 -23.06
CA LYS A 55 -14.76 -7.84 -22.03
C LYS A 55 -13.58 -6.92 -21.78
N THR A 56 -13.44 -6.43 -20.55
CA THR A 56 -12.40 -5.47 -20.15
C THR A 56 -11.58 -5.97 -18.96
N PRO A 57 -11.00 -7.19 -19.01
CA PRO A 57 -10.50 -7.89 -17.82
C PRO A 57 -9.42 -7.12 -17.04
N ASN A 58 -8.58 -6.34 -17.72
CA ASN A 58 -7.55 -5.52 -17.06
C ASN A 58 -8.15 -4.32 -16.31
N ILE A 59 -9.17 -3.68 -16.88
CA ILE A 59 -9.86 -2.53 -16.25
C ILE A 59 -10.78 -3.05 -15.14
N ASP A 60 -11.42 -4.19 -15.35
CA ASP A 60 -12.26 -4.85 -14.34
C ASP A 60 -11.42 -5.23 -13.11
N LYS A 61 -10.22 -5.77 -13.32
CA LYS A 61 -9.26 -6.05 -12.25
C LYS A 61 -8.81 -4.76 -11.54
N LEU A 62 -8.49 -3.70 -12.29
CA LEU A 62 -8.13 -2.41 -11.69
C LEU A 62 -9.25 -1.84 -10.81
N ALA A 63 -10.51 -1.96 -11.25
CA ALA A 63 -11.67 -1.55 -10.47
C ALA A 63 -11.89 -2.42 -9.22
N GLN A 64 -11.55 -3.72 -9.27
CA GLN A 64 -11.66 -4.64 -8.14
C GLN A 64 -10.55 -4.41 -7.09
N GLU A 65 -9.33 -4.11 -7.52
CA GLU A 65 -8.16 -3.87 -6.65
C GLU A 65 -8.10 -2.43 -6.14
N GLY A 66 -8.87 -1.52 -6.73
CA GLY A 66 -8.87 -0.09 -6.45
C GLY A 66 -10.23 0.46 -6.03
N VAL A 67 -10.43 1.74 -6.35
CA VAL A 67 -11.69 2.46 -6.10
C VAL A 67 -12.33 2.77 -7.45
N LYS A 68 -13.59 2.34 -7.62
CA LYS A 68 -14.42 2.64 -8.79
C LYS A 68 -15.45 3.70 -8.43
N PHE A 69 -15.48 4.79 -9.20
CA PHE A 69 -16.49 5.83 -9.05
C PHE A 69 -17.67 5.58 -9.99
N THR A 70 -18.88 5.51 -9.45
CA THR A 70 -20.13 5.39 -10.24
C THR A 70 -20.74 6.75 -10.60
N ASP A 71 -20.24 7.82 -9.97
CA ASP A 71 -20.77 9.18 -10.10
C ASP A 71 -19.60 10.15 -10.38
N TYR A 72 -18.84 9.87 -11.45
CA TYR A 72 -17.76 10.72 -11.95
C TYR A 72 -18.19 11.43 -13.25
N TYR A 73 -17.82 12.70 -13.39
CA TYR A 73 -18.21 13.54 -14.53
C TYR A 73 -16.98 14.14 -15.21
N ALA A 74 -16.98 14.15 -16.54
CA ALA A 74 -16.07 14.99 -17.30
C ALA A 74 -16.45 16.47 -17.10
N PRO A 75 -15.49 17.41 -17.10
CA PRO A 75 -15.79 18.83 -16.94
C PRO A 75 -16.66 19.42 -18.07
N ALA A 76 -16.58 18.82 -19.26
CA ALA A 76 -17.33 19.13 -20.46
C ALA A 76 -17.45 17.83 -21.30
N PRO A 77 -18.45 17.71 -22.19
CA PRO A 77 -18.54 16.58 -23.11
C PRO A 77 -17.38 16.57 -24.13
#